data_AF-A0A9D2P244-F1
#
_entry.id   AF-A0A9D2P244-F1
#
_cell.length_a   1.000
_cell.length_b   1.000
_cell.length_c   1.000
_cell.angle_alpha   90.00
_cell.angle_beta   90.00
_cell.angle_gamma   90.00
#
_symmetry.space_group_name_H-M   'P 1'
#
loop_
_entity.id
_entity.type
_entity.pdbx_description
1 polymer ?
#
loop_
_entity_poly.entity_id
_entity_poly.type
_entity_poly.pdbx_seq_one_letter_code
_entity_poly.pdbx_strand_id
1 'polypeptide(L)'
;MRIDCWAIMPDHLHVILAITGAHIGAPLHEIIKWYKTQTTNDYIRQVKQGVLPPFQTRIWQRGYYDHVIRNDTDLTEIRRYILENPIQTHRNAK
;
A
#
# COMPACT_ATOMS: atom_id res chain seq x y z
N MET A 1 -11.03 6.58 -8.64
CA MET A 1 -10.18 5.95 -7.60
C MET A 1 -9.57 7.04 -6.73
N ARG A 2 -9.60 6.88 -5.41
CA ARG A 2 -9.06 7.83 -4.42
C ARG A 2 -8.32 7.07 -3.32
N ILE A 3 -7.23 7.62 -2.82
CA ILE A 3 -6.57 7.15 -1.59
C ILE A 3 -7.27 7.81 -0.41
N ASP A 4 -7.71 6.99 0.53
CA ASP A 4 -8.51 7.45 1.66
C ASP A 4 -7.67 7.61 2.94
N CYS A 5 -6.84 6.62 3.26
CA CYS A 5 -5.90 6.64 4.37
C CYS A 5 -4.68 5.78 4.00
N TRP A 6 -3.50 6.13 4.50
CA TRP A 6 -2.30 5.33 4.30
C TRP A 6 -1.30 5.52 5.44
N ALA A 7 -0.47 4.51 5.68
CA ALA A 7 0.67 4.59 6.59
C ALA A 7 1.82 3.73 6.03
N ILE A 8 3.03 4.29 6.05
CA ILE A 8 4.25 3.56 5.73
C ILE A 8 4.87 3.09 7.06
N MET A 9 5.04 1.79 7.20
CA MET A 9 5.78 1.16 8.28
C MET A 9 7.15 0.69 7.75
N PRO A 10 8.12 0.35 8.61
CA PRO A 10 9.46 -0.06 8.16
C PRO A 10 9.46 -1.28 7.21
N ASP A 11 8.48 -2.18 7.34
CA ASP A 11 8.38 -3.45 6.62
C ASP A 11 7.18 -3.53 5.66
N HIS A 12 6.11 -2.74 5.85
CA HIS A 12 4.93 -2.77 4.99
C HIS A 12 4.21 -1.42 4.85
N LEU A 13 3.37 -1.34 3.83
CA LEU A 13 2.53 -0.19 3.52
C LEU A 13 1.06 -0.58 3.71
N HIS A 14 0.34 0.16 4.55
CA HIS A 14 -1.12 0.09 4.63
C HIS A 14 -1.76 1.20 3.78
N VAL A 15 -2.74 0.85 2.95
CA VAL A 15 -3.51 1.84 2.16
C VAL A 15 -4.97 1.41 2.10
N ILE A 16 -5.86 2.37 2.35
CA ILE A 16 -7.28 2.26 2.02
C ILE A 16 -7.51 2.93 0.66
N LEU A 17 -7.99 2.15 -0.30
CA LEU A 17 -8.32 2.61 -1.64
C LEU A 17 -9.84 2.63 -1.83
N ALA A 18 -10.37 3.82 -2.12
CA ALA A 18 -11.76 3.97 -2.57
C ALA A 18 -11.81 3.85 -4.09
N ILE A 19 -12.29 2.70 -4.59
CA ILE A 19 -12.48 2.46 -6.01
C ILE A 19 -13.84 3.03 -6.43
N THR A 20 -13.80 4.12 -7.19
CA THR A 20 -14.98 4.88 -7.63
C THR A 20 -14.91 5.19 -9.12
N GLY A 21 -16.07 5.41 -9.73
CA GLY A 21 -16.22 5.81 -11.14
C GLY A 21 -15.83 4.71 -12.13
N ALA A 22 -15.12 5.08 -13.20
CA ALA A 22 -14.73 4.19 -14.31
C ALA A 22 -13.86 2.98 -13.91
N HIS A 23 -13.33 2.97 -12.69
CA HIS A 23 -12.53 1.86 -12.17
C HIS A 23 -13.35 0.84 -11.36
N ILE A 24 -14.66 1.06 -11.18
CA ILE A 24 -15.54 0.08 -10.55
C ILE A 24 -15.55 -1.18 -11.42
N GLY A 25 -15.22 -2.33 -10.83
CA GLY A 25 -15.09 -3.60 -11.52
C GLY A 25 -13.69 -3.89 -12.10
N ALA A 26 -12.75 -2.94 -12.01
CA ALA A 26 -11.35 -3.22 -12.35
C ALA A 26 -10.78 -4.29 -11.40
N PRO A 27 -10.06 -5.30 -11.91
CA PRO A 27 -9.47 -6.32 -11.04
C PRO A 27 -8.42 -5.69 -10.10
N LEU A 28 -8.57 -5.90 -8.78
CA LEU A 28 -7.67 -5.33 -7.78
C LEU A 28 -6.20 -5.64 -8.06
N HIS A 29 -5.92 -6.87 -8.53
CA HIS A 29 -4.56 -7.31 -8.83
C HIS A 29 -3.89 -6.48 -9.94
N GLU A 30 -4.64 -5.94 -10.90
CA GLU A 30 -4.10 -5.07 -11.95
C GLU A 30 -3.69 -3.71 -11.38
N ILE A 31 -4.53 -3.15 -10.50
CA ILE A 31 -4.25 -1.88 -9.81
C ILE A 31 -2.96 -2.02 -8.97
N ILE A 32 -2.86 -3.09 -8.17
CA ILE A 32 -1.68 -3.33 -7.34
C ILE A 32 -0.44 -3.61 -8.19
N LYS A 33 -0.57 -4.39 -9.26
CA LYS A 33 0.54 -4.66 -10.19
C LYS A 33 1.06 -3.37 -10.80
N TRP A 34 0.17 -2.52 -11.30
CA TRP A 34 0.53 -1.22 -11.86
C TRP A 34 1.23 -0.34 -10.81
N TYR A 35 0.66 -0.23 -9.61
CA TYR A 35 1.25 0.58 -8.52
C TYR A 35 2.67 0.13 -8.14
N LYS A 36 2.87 -1.17 -7.90
CA LYS A 36 4.19 -1.74 -7.57
C LYS A 36 5.21 -1.46 -8.69
N THR A 37 4.76 -1.52 -9.93
CA THR A 37 5.61 -1.25 -11.12
C THR A 37 6.00 0.22 -11.20
N GLN A 38 5.03 1.13 -11.10
CA GLN A 38 5.28 2.58 -11.20
C GLN A 38 6.22 3.07 -10.11
N THR A 39 5.96 2.70 -8.86
CA THR A 39 6.79 3.09 -7.71
C THR A 39 8.21 2.52 -7.79
N THR A 40 8.37 1.28 -8.28
CA THR A 40 9.71 0.70 -8.50
C THR A 40 10.46 1.46 -9.59
N ASN A 41 9.79 1.78 -10.69
CA ASN A 41 10.41 2.53 -11.79
C ASN A 41 10.82 3.93 -11.36
N ASP A 42 9.97 4.60 -10.57
CA ASP A 42 10.27 5.93 -10.02
C ASP A 42 11.49 5.88 -9.08
N TYR A 43 11.53 4.90 -8.16
CA TYR A 43 12.69 4.69 -7.30
C TYR A 43 13.98 4.47 -8.12
N ILE A 44 13.93 3.63 -9.16
CA ILE A 44 15.08 3.39 -10.05
C ILE A 44 15.54 4.69 -10.72
N ARG A 45 14.61 5.56 -11.15
CA ARG A 45 14.96 6.86 -11.73
C ARG A 45 15.67 7.75 -10.71
N GLN A 46 15.17 7.80 -9.48
CA GLN A 46 15.79 8.58 -8.39
C GLN A 46 17.18 8.06 -8.01
N VAL A 47 17.41 6.74 -8.05
CA VAL A 47 18.75 6.15 -7.88
C VAL A 47 19.70 6.59 -8.99
N LYS A 48 19.25 6.54 -10.25
CA LYS A 48 20.06 6.98 -11.40
C LYS A 48 20.41 8.47 -11.35
N GLN A 49 19.58 9.27 -10.69
CA GLN A 49 19.81 10.70 -10.46
C GLN A 49 20.67 10.98 -9.22
N GLY A 50 21.06 9.95 -8.46
CA GLY A 50 21.86 10.10 -7.25
C GLY A 50 21.09 10.63 -6.03
N VAL A 51 19.74 10.65 -6.10
CA VAL A 51 18.88 11.15 -5.01
C VAL A 51 18.67 10.08 -3.94
N LEU A 52 18.52 8.82 -4.35
CA LEU A 52 18.27 7.68 -3.47
C LEU A 52 19.36 6.61 -3.58
N PRO A 53 19.61 5.81 -2.53
CA PRO A 53 20.57 4.72 -2.58
C PRO A 53 20.05 3.54 -3.44
N PRO A 54 20.95 2.81 -4.12
CA PRO A 54 20.58 1.62 -4.88
C PRO A 54 20.03 0.50 -3.97
N PHE A 55 19.21 -0.38 -4.53
CA PHE A 55 18.65 -1.56 -3.86
C PHE A 55 19.04 -2.85 -4.60
N GLN A 56 19.19 -3.97 -3.87
CA GLN A 56 19.77 -5.20 -4.44
C GLN A 56 18.76 -6.18 -5.04
N THR A 57 17.57 -6.31 -4.45
CA THR A 57 16.63 -7.40 -4.81
C THR A 57 15.32 -6.85 -5.35
N ARG A 58 14.37 -6.52 -4.47
CA ARG A 58 13.04 -6.01 -4.83
C ARG A 58 12.53 -5.09 -3.74
N ILE A 59 11.86 -4.02 -4.15
CA ILE A 59 11.18 -3.10 -3.23
C ILE A 59 9.90 -3.74 -2.67
N TRP A 60 9.16 -4.46 -3.51
CA TRP A 60 7.88 -5.07 -3.13
C TRP A 60 7.96 -6.59 -3.01
N GLN A 61 7.31 -7.13 -1.97
CA GLN A 61 6.99 -8.56 -1.88
C GLN A 61 6.02 -8.99 -3.00
N ARG A 62 6.03 -10.28 -3.36
CA ARG A 62 5.19 -10.83 -4.45
C ARG A 62 3.69 -10.70 -4.15
N GLY A 63 3.29 -11.02 -2.92
CA GLY A 63 1.91 -10.96 -2.45
C GLY A 63 1.48 -9.58 -1.95
N TYR A 64 0.23 -9.49 -1.57
CA TYR A 64 -0.34 -8.39 -0.78
C TYR A 64 -1.52 -8.96 0.01
N TYR A 65 -1.86 -8.31 1.11
CA TYR A 65 -3.09 -8.58 1.85
C TYR A 65 -4.15 -7.59 1.38
N ASP A 66 -5.37 -8.07 1.13
CA ASP A 66 -6.52 -7.24 0.81
C ASP A 66 -7.71 -7.56 1.72
N HIS A 67 -8.49 -6.52 2.00
CA HIS A 67 -9.71 -6.61 2.79
C HIS A 67 -10.76 -5.67 2.19
N VAL A 68 -11.96 -6.17 1.93
CA VAL A 68 -13.06 -5.40 1.35
C VAL A 68 -13.87 -4.73 2.46
N ILE A 69 -13.79 -3.40 2.53
CA ILE A 69 -14.55 -2.60 3.49
C ILE A 69 -15.97 -2.38 2.97
N ARG A 70 -16.98 -2.78 3.75
CA ARG A 70 -18.40 -2.81 3.31
C ARG A 70 -19.30 -1.80 4.01
N ASN A 71 -18.85 -1.19 5.10
CA ASN A 71 -19.64 -0.22 5.87
C ASN A 71 -18.76 0.82 6.57
N ASP A 72 -19.38 1.87 7.07
CA ASP A 72 -18.70 3.01 7.68
C ASP A 72 -18.02 2.68 9.02
N THR A 73 -18.59 1.74 9.78
CA THR A 73 -17.98 1.28 11.04
C THR A 73 -16.64 0.61 10.75
N ASP A 74 -16.60 -0.35 9.83
CA ASP A 74 -15.38 -1.05 9.39
C ASP A 74 -14.36 -0.06 8.82
N LEU A 75 -14.81 0.91 8.02
CA LEU A 75 -13.95 1.97 7.51
C LEU A 75 -13.31 2.79 8.64
N THR A 76 -14.09 3.17 9.64
CA THR A 76 -13.62 3.98 10.77
C THR A 76 -12.61 3.21 11.61
N GLU A 77 -12.88 1.94 11.88
CA GLU A 77 -12.01 1.05 12.63
C GLU A 77 -10.67 0.83 11.93
N ILE A 78 -10.69 0.56 10.61
CA ILE A 78 -9.46 0.34 9.84
C ILE A 78 -8.65 1.63 9.71
N ARG A 79 -9.31 2.78 9.49
CA ARG A 79 -8.62 4.09 9.51
C ARG A 79 -7.92 4.32 10.84
N ARG A 80 -8.63 4.07 11.94
CA ARG A 80 -8.08 4.21 13.29
C ARG A 80 -6.87 3.30 13.47
N TYR A 81 -6.97 2.03 13.10
CA TYR A 81 -5.85 1.09 13.14
C TYR A 81 -4.63 1.59 12.35
N ILE A 82 -4.82 2.08 11.12
CA ILE A 82 -3.72 2.58 10.27
C ILE A 82 -3.06 3.82 10.89
N LEU A 83 -3.85 4.74 11.44
CA LEU A 83 -3.36 6.02 11.99
C LEU A 83 -2.71 5.85 13.36
N GLU A 84 -3.32 5.06 14.24
CA GLU A 84 -2.86 4.87 15.62
C GLU A 84 -1.70 3.88 15.71
N ASN A 85 -1.48 3.07 14.66
CA ASN A 85 -0.62 1.91 14.79
C ASN A 85 0.47 1.70 13.73
N PRO A 86 1.32 2.69 13.40
CA PRO A 86 2.48 2.46 12.54
C PRO A 86 3.61 1.62 13.18
N ILE A 87 3.49 1.17 14.45
CA ILE A 87 4.59 0.59 15.25
C ILE A 87 4.27 -0.79 15.89
N GLN A 88 3.01 -1.15 16.13
CA GLN A 88 2.67 -2.31 16.98
C GLN A 88 2.48 -3.63 16.23
N THR A 89 2.77 -3.67 14.93
CA THR A 89 2.74 -4.89 14.11
C THR A 89 3.82 -5.93 14.49
N HIS A 90 4.75 -5.59 15.40
CA HIS A 90 5.69 -6.56 15.97
C HIS A 90 5.12 -7.44 17.09
N ARG A 91 3.86 -7.27 17.50
CA ARG A 91 3.19 -8.19 18.45
C ARG A 91 2.05 -8.91 17.75
N ASN A 92 2.37 -10.01 17.07
CA ASN A 92 1.59 -11.26 17.02
C ASN A 92 2.02 -12.11 15.80
N ALA A 93 3.21 -12.70 15.89
CA ALA A 93 3.50 -13.97 15.24
C ALA A 93 3.88 -14.95 16.34
N LYS A 94 2.89 -15.71 16.82
CA LYS A 94 3.08 -17.00 17.47
C LYS A 94 2.37 -18.04 16.63
#